data_AF-A0A0H1RAS9-F1
#
_entry.id   AF-A0A0H1RAS9-F1
#
_cell.length_a   1.000
_cell.length_b   1.000
_cell.length_c   1.000
_cell.angle_alpha   90.00
_cell.angle_beta   90.00
_cell.angle_gamma   90.00
#
_symmetry.space_group_name_H-M   'P 1'
#
loop_
_entity.id
_entity.type
_entity.pdbx_description
1 polymer ?
#
loop_
_entity_poly.entity_id
_entity_poly.type
_entity_poly.pdbx_seq_one_letter_code
_entity_poly.pdbx_strand_id
1 'polypeptide(L)'
;MYEWYATNLDAPALREASLDQILHAWAAEEGQGEDENRQEVVRRIRAWVAAGDVGAWLDLSFLSLTCLPAALPAGLLWLDTGCNRLTSLPATLPAGLQRLNAGGNELT
;
A
#
# COMPACT_ATOMS: atom_id res chain seq x y z
N MET A 1 -23.16 -30.76 -23.56
CA MET A 1 -23.24 -29.71 -24.61
C MET A 1 -23.15 -28.37 -23.89
N TYR A 2 -22.04 -27.67 -24.11
CA TYR A 2 -21.65 -26.34 -23.63
C TYR A 2 -21.40 -26.11 -22.12
N GLU A 3 -20.25 -26.61 -21.66
CA GLU A 3 -19.51 -26.04 -20.52
C GLU A 3 -18.39 -25.13 -21.09
N TRP A 4 -18.68 -23.85 -21.33
CA TRP A 4 -17.65 -22.83 -21.61
C TRP A 4 -18.18 -21.46 -21.19
N TYR A 5 -18.13 -21.14 -19.91
CA TYR A 5 -18.07 -19.76 -19.44
C TYR A 5 -17.55 -19.80 -18.00
N ALA A 6 -16.42 -20.47 -17.79
CA ALA A 6 -15.54 -20.05 -16.72
C ALA A 6 -14.93 -18.73 -17.21
N THR A 7 -15.72 -17.66 -17.07
CA THR A 7 -15.29 -16.30 -17.32
C THR A 7 -13.97 -16.15 -16.61
N ASN A 8 -12.94 -15.90 -17.40
CA ASN A 8 -11.66 -15.39 -16.99
C ASN A 8 -11.96 -14.07 -16.26
N LEU A 9 -12.37 -14.17 -14.99
CA LEU A 9 -12.58 -13.04 -14.09
C LEU A 9 -11.18 -12.53 -13.77
N ASP A 10 -10.69 -11.71 -14.70
CA ASP A 10 -9.71 -10.66 -14.54
C ASP A 10 -8.56 -10.94 -13.55
N ALA A 11 -7.43 -11.36 -14.09
CA ALA A 11 -6.14 -11.26 -13.41
C ALA A 11 -5.87 -9.87 -12.76
N PRO A 12 -6.29 -8.71 -13.31
CA PRO A 12 -6.16 -7.43 -12.62
C PRO A 12 -7.12 -7.29 -11.41
N ALA A 13 -8.40 -7.66 -11.54
CA ALA A 13 -9.36 -7.56 -10.45
C ALA A 13 -9.01 -8.47 -9.25
N LEU A 14 -8.45 -9.66 -9.52
CA LEU A 14 -7.92 -10.56 -8.49
C LEU A 14 -6.70 -9.97 -7.76
N ARG A 15 -5.85 -9.19 -8.46
CA ARG A 15 -4.69 -8.50 -7.86
C ARG A 15 -5.13 -7.34 -6.98
N GLU A 16 -6.12 -6.57 -7.40
CA GLU A 16 -6.70 -5.48 -6.60
C GLU A 16 -7.38 -6.00 -5.34
N ALA A 17 -8.16 -7.09 -5.44
CA ALA A 17 -8.77 -7.74 -4.28
C ALA A 17 -7.71 -8.31 -3.31
N SER A 18 -6.60 -8.84 -3.84
CA SER A 18 -5.51 -9.36 -3.01
C SER A 18 -4.75 -8.24 -2.29
N LEU A 19 -4.50 -7.10 -2.96
CA LEU A 19 -3.91 -5.92 -2.35
C LEU A 19 -4.80 -5.42 -1.19
N ASP A 20 -6.09 -5.31 -1.45
CA ASP A 20 -7.07 -4.84 -0.47
C ASP A 20 -7.10 -5.71 0.80
N GLN A 21 -7.09 -7.04 0.61
CA GLN A 21 -7.05 -8.00 1.71
C GLN A 21 -5.75 -7.89 2.53
N ILE A 22 -4.59 -7.72 1.87
CA ILE A 22 -3.31 -7.53 2.56
C ILE A 22 -3.32 -6.23 3.39
N LEU A 23 -3.82 -5.14 2.81
CA LEU A 23 -3.93 -3.86 3.49
C LEU A 23 -4.86 -3.94 4.70
N HIS A 24 -6.00 -4.59 4.55
CA HIS A 24 -6.93 -4.81 5.65
C HIS A 24 -6.34 -5.69 6.76
N ALA A 25 -5.62 -6.76 6.41
CA ALA A 25 -4.94 -7.60 7.38
C ALA A 25 -3.86 -6.82 8.13
N TRP A 26 -3.01 -6.07 7.41
CA TRP A 26 -1.97 -5.21 8.00
C TRP A 26 -2.55 -4.12 8.91
N ALA A 27 -3.68 -3.54 8.55
CA ALA A 27 -4.37 -2.55 9.38
C ALA A 27 -5.13 -3.15 10.58
N ALA A 28 -5.20 -4.48 10.67
CA ALA A 28 -5.88 -5.21 11.74
C ALA A 28 -4.94 -6.07 12.62
N GLU A 29 -3.62 -6.09 12.37
CA GLU A 29 -2.71 -6.88 13.21
C GLU A 29 -2.71 -6.39 14.67
N GLU A 30 -2.71 -7.33 15.62
CA GLU A 30 -2.65 -7.01 17.04
C GLU A 30 -1.20 -6.69 17.49
N GLY A 31 -1.04 -5.77 18.44
CA GLY A 31 0.29 -5.37 18.96
C GLY A 31 0.92 -4.15 18.29
N GLN A 32 0.10 -3.34 17.60
CA GLN A 32 0.55 -2.11 16.94
C GLN A 32 0.59 -0.93 17.90
N GLY A 33 1.42 0.08 17.58
CA GLY A 33 1.48 1.31 18.35
C GLY A 33 0.10 1.96 18.44
N GLU A 34 -0.33 2.33 19.64
CA GLU A 34 -1.66 2.89 19.94
C GLU A 34 -2.01 4.16 19.12
N ASP A 35 -1.01 4.75 18.45
CA ASP A 35 -1.09 5.99 17.68
C ASP A 35 -1.01 5.79 16.15
N GLU A 36 -0.86 4.54 15.66
CA GLU A 36 -0.67 4.27 14.23
C GLU A 36 -1.97 4.42 13.42
N ASN A 37 -1.98 5.35 12.46
CA ASN A 37 -3.13 5.60 11.58
C ASN A 37 -3.14 4.69 10.34
N ARG A 38 -3.09 3.36 10.55
CA ARG A 38 -3.07 2.37 9.45
C ARG A 38 -4.35 2.35 8.61
N GLN A 39 -5.50 2.62 9.23
CA GLN A 39 -6.77 2.73 8.49
C GLN A 39 -6.74 3.87 7.47
N GLU A 40 -6.06 4.97 7.80
CA GLU A 40 -5.88 6.09 6.87
C GLU A 40 -4.93 5.71 5.73
N VAL A 41 -3.89 4.90 5.98
CA VAL A 41 -3.06 4.32 4.90
C VAL A 41 -3.91 3.52 3.92
N VAL A 42 -4.76 2.60 4.41
CA VAL A 42 -5.65 1.80 3.54
C VAL A 42 -6.56 2.72 2.73
N ARG A 43 -7.14 3.73 3.37
CA ARG A 43 -8.02 4.71 2.70
C ARG A 43 -7.28 5.46 1.59
N ARG A 44 -6.06 5.95 1.84
CA ARG A 44 -5.26 6.70 0.87
C ARG A 44 -4.79 5.82 -0.29
N ILE A 45 -4.38 4.59 -0.02
CA ILE A 45 -4.01 3.64 -1.07
C ILE A 45 -5.22 3.32 -1.96
N ARG A 46 -6.38 3.02 -1.36
CA ARG A 46 -7.63 2.80 -2.12
C ARG A 46 -8.00 4.01 -2.96
N ALA A 47 -7.90 5.21 -2.40
CA ALA A 47 -8.18 6.44 -3.13
C ALA A 47 -7.22 6.63 -4.32
N TRP A 48 -5.93 6.33 -4.14
CA TRP A 48 -4.94 6.39 -5.21
C TRP A 48 -5.21 5.36 -6.31
N VAL A 49 -5.52 4.12 -5.93
CA VAL A 49 -5.88 3.05 -6.89
C VAL A 49 -7.16 3.43 -7.65
N ALA A 50 -8.17 3.92 -6.95
CA ALA A 50 -9.43 4.38 -7.56
C ALA A 50 -9.23 5.60 -8.47
N ALA A 51 -8.28 6.49 -8.16
CA ALA A 51 -7.91 7.60 -9.02
C ALA A 51 -7.19 7.11 -10.30
N GLY A 52 -6.47 5.99 -10.23
CA GLY A 52 -5.76 5.41 -11.38
C GLY A 52 -4.61 6.27 -11.91
N ASP A 53 -4.25 7.35 -11.20
CA ASP A 53 -3.20 8.27 -11.60
C ASP A 53 -1.86 7.76 -11.08
N VAL A 54 -1.19 6.94 -11.89
CA VAL A 54 0.15 6.43 -11.61
C VAL A 54 1.19 7.55 -11.47
N GLY A 55 0.84 8.76 -11.93
CA GLY A 55 1.62 9.97 -11.82
C GLY A 55 1.31 10.83 -10.58
N ALA A 56 0.41 10.40 -9.72
CA ALA A 56 0.17 11.07 -8.45
C ALA A 56 1.10 10.52 -7.36
N TRP A 57 1.53 11.40 -6.46
CA TRP A 57 2.21 10.97 -5.23
C TRP A 57 1.22 10.22 -4.34
N LEU A 58 1.60 9.02 -3.90
CA LEU A 58 0.91 8.34 -2.80
C LEU A 58 1.46 8.89 -1.49
N ASP A 59 0.67 9.70 -0.81
CA ASP A 59 1.04 10.33 0.45
C ASP A 59 0.64 9.46 1.65
N LEU A 60 1.61 8.85 2.31
CA LEU A 60 1.47 8.13 3.59
C LEU A 60 2.22 8.83 4.72
N SER A 61 2.50 10.13 4.59
CA SER A 61 3.22 10.92 5.58
C SER A 61 2.34 11.27 6.79
N PHE A 62 2.98 11.47 7.96
CA PHE A 62 2.32 11.87 9.22
C PHE A 62 1.25 10.90 9.73
N LEU A 63 1.51 9.60 9.64
CA LEU A 63 0.58 8.55 10.09
C LEU A 63 1.12 7.73 11.28
N SER A 64 2.19 8.23 11.93
CA SER A 64 2.88 7.60 13.06
C SER A 64 3.33 6.15 12.78
N LEU A 65 3.50 5.77 11.50
CA LEU A 65 3.72 4.39 11.09
C LEU A 65 5.04 3.85 11.61
N THR A 66 5.02 2.66 12.20
CA THR A 66 6.24 1.93 12.61
C THR A 66 6.71 0.96 11.54
N CYS A 67 5.79 0.46 10.72
CA CYS A 67 6.08 -0.34 9.52
C CYS A 67 5.13 0.01 8.37
N LEU A 68 5.51 -0.34 7.14
CA LEU A 68 4.68 -0.23 5.95
C LEU A 68 4.03 -1.59 5.61
N PRO A 69 2.90 -1.59 4.87
CA PRO A 69 2.29 -2.83 4.41
C PRO A 69 3.25 -3.60 3.48
N ALA A 70 3.15 -4.93 3.50
CA ALA A 70 3.99 -5.82 2.69
C ALA A 70 3.75 -5.69 1.17
N ALA A 71 2.61 -5.11 0.77
CA ALA A 71 2.25 -4.87 -0.61
C ALA A 71 1.78 -3.43 -0.81
N LEU A 72 2.22 -2.82 -1.91
CA LEU A 72 1.81 -1.51 -2.39
C LEU A 72 1.21 -1.64 -3.79
N PRO A 73 0.39 -0.68 -4.25
CA PRO A 73 -0.24 -0.74 -5.56
C PRO A 73 0.79 -0.86 -6.69
N ALA A 74 0.48 -1.72 -7.66
CA ALA A 74 1.31 -1.92 -8.83
C ALA A 74 1.33 -0.65 -9.70
N GLY A 75 2.49 -0.30 -10.25
CA GLY A 75 2.65 0.91 -11.06
C GLY A 75 2.84 2.20 -10.27
N LEU A 76 2.93 2.13 -8.93
CA LEU A 76 3.30 3.28 -8.10
C LEU A 76 4.70 3.78 -8.46
N LEU A 77 4.79 5.05 -8.88
CA LEU A 77 6.05 5.71 -9.23
C LEU A 77 6.60 6.58 -8.10
N TRP A 78 5.71 7.20 -7.31
CA TRP A 78 6.06 8.22 -6.32
C TRP A 78 5.38 7.93 -4.98
N LEU A 79 6.19 7.67 -3.95
CA LEU A 79 5.72 7.35 -2.60
C LEU A 79 6.31 8.35 -1.59
N ASP A 80 5.45 8.95 -0.77
CA ASP A 80 5.87 9.71 0.41
C ASP A 80 5.48 8.95 1.68
N THR A 81 6.47 8.56 2.47
CA THR A 81 6.29 7.97 3.80
C THR A 81 7.01 8.80 4.86
N GLY A 82 7.24 10.08 4.60
CA GLY A 82 7.96 10.98 5.49
C GLY A 82 7.21 11.27 6.80
N CYS A 83 7.95 11.75 7.80
CA CYS A 83 7.41 12.13 9.10
C CYS A 83 6.59 10.99 9.75
N ASN A 84 7.13 9.78 9.72
CA ASN A 84 6.61 8.61 10.42
C ASN A 84 7.67 8.10 11.41
N ARG A 85 7.49 6.91 11.98
CA ARG A 85 8.42 6.27 12.92
C ARG A 85 8.96 4.96 12.36
N LEU A 86 9.12 4.90 11.04
CA LEU A 86 9.57 3.69 10.36
C LEU A 86 11.00 3.38 10.80
N THR A 87 11.22 2.19 11.36
CA THR A 87 12.55 1.69 11.73
C THR A 87 13.21 0.95 10.58
N SER A 88 12.42 0.48 9.62
CA SER A 88 12.87 -0.20 8.42
C SER A 88 11.88 0.03 7.28
N LEU A 89 12.39 -0.01 6.04
CA LEU A 89 11.56 -0.03 4.85
C LEU A 89 11.21 -1.49 4.50
N PRO A 90 10.04 -1.74 3.87
CA PRO A 90 9.66 -3.08 3.44
C PRO A 90 10.64 -3.57 2.37
N ALA A 91 11.01 -4.85 2.44
CA ALA A 91 11.88 -5.48 1.44
C ALA A 91 11.26 -5.49 0.04
N THR A 92 9.92 -5.43 -0.02
CA THR A 92 9.14 -5.45 -1.25
C THR A 92 8.62 -4.05 -1.56
N LEU A 93 9.38 -3.29 -2.33
CA LEU A 93 8.91 -2.06 -2.96
C LEU A 93 8.40 -2.35 -4.38
N PRO A 94 7.44 -1.56 -4.91
CA PRO A 94 6.99 -1.72 -6.29
C PRO A 94 8.17 -1.58 -7.25
N ALA A 95 8.32 -2.51 -8.20
CA ALA A 95 9.44 -2.50 -9.15
C ALA A 95 9.50 -1.22 -10.02
N GLY A 96 8.38 -0.50 -10.15
CA GLY A 96 8.29 0.77 -10.88
C GLY A 96 8.57 2.02 -10.05
N LEU A 97 8.85 1.90 -8.74
CA LEU A 97 9.01 3.05 -7.87
C LEU A 97 10.24 3.88 -8.29
N GLN A 98 10.01 5.14 -8.65
CA GLN A 98 11.06 6.06 -9.11
C GLN A 98 11.53 7.01 -8.01
N ARG A 99 10.63 7.47 -7.13
CA ARG A 99 11.01 8.27 -5.95
C ARG A 99 10.30 7.77 -4.71
N LEU A 100 11.08 7.74 -3.63
CA LEU A 100 10.65 7.47 -2.27
C LEU A 100 11.10 8.63 -1.39
N ASN A 101 10.17 9.31 -0.72
CA ASN A 101 10.49 10.20 0.38
C ASN A 101 10.26 9.46 1.70
N ALA A 102 11.33 9.18 2.44
CA ALA A 102 11.26 8.56 3.76
C ALA A 102 11.90 9.45 4.84
N GLY A 103 12.00 10.76 4.60
CA GLY A 103 12.60 11.70 5.55
C GLY A 103 11.82 11.81 6.86
N GLY A 104 12.50 12.06 7.98
CA GLY A 104 11.86 12.17 9.29
C GLY A 104 11.27 10.85 9.79
N ASN A 105 11.95 9.74 9.51
CA ASN A 105 11.73 8.41 10.10
C ASN A 105 12.92 8.01 11.00
N GLU A 106 12.83 6.85 11.64
CA GLU A 106 13.84 6.27 12.53
C GLU A 106 14.64 5.15 11.84
N LEU A 107 14.83 5.28 10.51
CA LEU A 107 15.51 4.31 9.68
C LEU A 107 16.99 4.20 10.10
N THR A 108 17.44 2.98 10.42
CA THR A 108 18.83 2.66 10.79
C THR A 108 19.52 1.85 9.70
#